data_AF-A0A6J8CYZ4-F1
#
_entry.id   AF-A0A6J8CYZ4-F1
#
_cell.length_a   1.000
_cell.length_b   1.000
_cell.length_c   1.000
_cell.angle_alpha   90.00
_cell.angle_beta   90.00
_cell.angle_gamma   90.00
#
_symmetry.space_group_name_H-M   'P 1'
#
loop_
_entity.id
_entity.type
_entity.pdbx_description
1 polymer ?
#
loop_
_entity_poly.entity_id
_entity_poly.type
_entity_poly.pdbx_seq_one_letter_code
_entity_poly.pdbx_strand_id
1 'polypeptide(L)'
;MFECKGNVETKYADLANSRVHQVFCHLSESIQEANELCSRLGQSNVKHWIDNFLNHVGESNYLPLSNDILIHVQSRKVSDIRNFTEMVLDALKDTESIVLKTFQTTIASTVQWNENPIPQIMNRLWGCEAKCMFCYEPCKNTDSDHITLGFPHQCIQHRPMGIRGFAWAGTDKFIVDFCNYSISTEKTYKWHENDEKEVWKYYKDYKKLYPDWDILPSSDVSKYWMWVVCKYQQEFADLYGFKLPDIPVHWWNITKEKAIESISSTSQT
;
A
#
# COMPACT_ATOMS: atom_id res chain seq x y z
N MET A 1 -21.94 0.47 3.02
CA MET A 1 -22.26 0.53 4.46
C MET A 1 -21.73 -0.76 5.06
N PHE A 2 -20.48 -0.74 5.54
CA PHE A 2 -19.84 -1.93 6.12
C PHE A 2 -20.22 -1.95 7.61
N GLU A 3 -21.23 -2.72 7.97
CA GLU A 3 -21.50 -3.02 9.38
C GLU A 3 -20.74 -4.29 9.76
N CYS A 4 -19.72 -4.13 10.60
CA CYS A 4 -19.08 -5.25 11.28
C CYS A 4 -19.92 -5.57 12.53
N LYS A 5 -20.80 -6.57 12.44
CA LYS A 5 -21.50 -7.13 13.61
C LYS A 5 -20.69 -8.30 14.16
N GLY A 6 -20.14 -8.13 15.36
CA GLY A 6 -19.60 -9.22 16.17
C GLY A 6 -18.58 -8.75 17.19
N ASN A 7 -18.84 -9.05 18.47
CA ASN A 7 -17.85 -9.02 19.56
C ASN A 7 -16.79 -10.11 19.34
N VAL A 8 -15.98 -9.96 18.30
CA VAL A 8 -14.79 -10.77 18.05
C VAL A 8 -13.64 -9.77 18.02
N GLU A 9 -12.61 -9.99 18.85
CA GLU A 9 -11.36 -9.25 18.75
C GLU A 9 -10.94 -9.25 17.27
N THR A 10 -10.99 -8.07 16.66
CA THR A 10 -10.69 -7.96 15.25
C THR A 10 -9.17 -8.01 15.09
N LYS A 11 -8.67 -8.52 13.95
CA LYS A 11 -7.24 -8.42 13.60
C LYS A 11 -6.67 -6.99 13.75
N TYR A 12 -7.52 -5.98 13.65
CA TYR A 12 -7.17 -4.58 13.88
C TYR A 12 -6.97 -4.24 15.36
N ALA A 13 -7.74 -4.83 16.27
CA ALA A 13 -7.55 -4.71 17.71
C ALA A 13 -6.22 -5.34 18.13
N ASP A 14 -5.89 -6.53 17.61
CA ASP A 14 -4.60 -7.18 17.87
C ASP A 14 -3.43 -6.33 17.36
N LEU A 15 -3.56 -5.78 16.14
CA LEU A 15 -2.55 -4.90 15.56
C LEU A 15 -2.40 -3.61 16.39
N ALA A 16 -3.49 -3.00 16.83
CA ALA A 16 -3.46 -1.82 17.68
C ALA A 16 -2.77 -2.11 19.01
N ASN A 17 -3.14 -3.21 19.69
CA ASN A 17 -2.52 -3.65 20.93
C ASN A 17 -1.01 -3.87 20.76
N SER A 18 -0.61 -4.57 19.70
CA SER A 18 0.79 -4.83 19.39
C SER A 18 1.57 -3.53 19.14
N ARG A 19 0.98 -2.56 18.40
CA ARG A 19 1.62 -1.27 18.13
C ARG A 19 1.72 -0.39 19.37
N VAL A 20 0.67 -0.32 20.18
CA VAL A 20 0.71 0.39 21.46
C VAL A 20 1.81 -0.21 22.33
N HIS A 21 1.82 -1.52 22.51
CA HIS A 21 2.84 -2.19 23.32
C HIS A 21 4.28 -1.88 22.85
N GLN A 22 4.56 -1.95 21.54
CA GLN A 22 5.86 -1.59 20.99
C GLN A 22 6.30 -0.17 21.35
N VAL A 23 5.38 0.80 21.20
CA VAL A 23 5.66 2.21 21.52
C VAL A 23 5.94 2.40 23.01
N PHE A 24 5.14 1.78 23.87
CA PHE A 24 5.29 1.92 25.32
C PHE A 24 6.53 1.18 25.87
N CYS A 25 6.89 0.03 25.31
CA CYS A 25 8.16 -0.63 25.61
C CYS A 25 9.36 0.28 25.28
N HIS A 26 9.39 0.84 24.07
CA HIS A 26 10.47 1.73 23.66
C HIS A 26 10.57 3.00 24.53
N LEU A 27 9.44 3.58 24.93
CA LEU A 27 9.40 4.70 25.87
C LEU A 27 9.97 4.31 27.25
N SER A 28 9.59 3.14 27.76
CA SER A 28 10.10 2.63 29.04
C SER A 28 11.60 2.39 29.02
N GLU A 29 12.13 1.81 27.93
CA GLU A 29 13.57 1.61 27.72
C GLU A 29 14.30 2.96 27.68
N SER A 30 13.80 3.91 26.88
CA SER A 30 14.38 5.25 26.75
C SER A 30 14.44 6.01 28.08
N ILE A 31 13.40 5.85 28.93
CA ILE A 31 13.36 6.42 30.28
C ILE A 31 14.44 5.81 31.18
N GLN A 32 14.60 4.50 31.13
CA GLN A 32 15.60 3.79 31.94
C GLN A 32 17.03 4.20 31.51
N GLU A 33 17.30 4.25 30.22
CA GLU A 33 18.60 4.66 29.68
C GLU A 33 18.93 6.12 30.03
N ALA A 34 17.95 7.02 29.97
CA ALA A 34 18.13 8.40 30.40
C ALA A 34 18.53 8.49 31.88
N ASN A 35 17.90 7.70 32.75
CA ASN A 35 18.20 7.67 34.18
C ASN A 35 19.59 7.06 34.47
N GLU A 36 19.96 5.99 33.77
CA GLU A 36 21.29 5.38 33.90
C GLU A 36 22.40 6.34 33.46
N LEU A 37 22.20 7.06 32.35
CA LEU A 37 23.19 8.03 31.86
C LEU A 37 23.33 9.24 32.80
N CYS A 38 22.22 9.79 33.30
CA CYS A 38 22.24 10.85 34.31
C CYS A 38 22.98 10.42 35.58
N SER A 39 22.75 9.18 36.04
CA SER A 39 23.43 8.59 37.19
C SER A 39 24.94 8.45 36.95
N ARG A 40 25.35 7.96 35.77
CA ARG A 40 26.77 7.81 35.39
C ARG A 40 27.51 9.14 35.29
N LEU A 41 26.85 10.18 34.76
CA LEU A 41 27.45 11.50 34.54
C LEU A 41 27.39 12.42 35.77
N GLY A 42 26.74 12.00 36.86
CA GLY A 42 26.49 12.85 38.03
C GLY A 42 25.62 14.07 37.72
N GLN A 43 24.84 14.02 36.63
CA GLN A 43 23.96 15.09 36.19
C GLN A 43 22.55 14.84 36.72
N SER A 44 22.16 15.60 37.74
CA SER A 44 20.87 15.41 38.44
C SER A 44 19.79 16.43 38.09
N ASN A 45 19.94 17.17 36.98
CA ASN A 45 18.91 18.12 36.56
C ASN A 45 18.00 17.54 35.47
N VAL A 46 16.73 17.96 35.50
CA VAL A 46 15.66 17.47 34.61
C VAL A 46 15.96 17.75 33.14
N LYS A 47 16.67 18.85 32.85
CA LYS A 47 17.02 19.21 31.48
C LYS A 47 17.89 18.13 30.83
N HIS A 48 18.99 17.73 31.47
CA HIS A 48 19.85 16.68 30.93
C HIS A 48 19.13 15.34 30.81
N TRP A 49 18.24 15.02 31.76
CA TRP A 49 17.43 13.82 31.67
C TRP A 49 16.52 13.84 30.44
N ILE A 50 15.84 14.97 30.17
CA ILE A 50 14.96 15.14 29.00
C ILE A 50 15.75 15.07 27.70
N ASP A 51 16.91 15.72 27.63
CA ASP A 51 17.77 15.70 26.43
C ASP A 51 18.18 14.25 26.10
N ASN A 52 18.59 13.48 27.11
CA ASN A 52 19.00 12.07 26.94
C ASN A 52 17.83 11.16 26.55
N PHE A 53 16.66 11.36 27.15
CA PHE A 53 15.43 10.66 26.81
C PHE A 53 15.02 10.91 25.36
N LEU A 54 14.98 12.19 24.94
CA LEU A 54 14.59 12.56 23.57
C LEU A 54 15.58 12.02 22.53
N ASN A 55 16.86 11.94 22.86
CA ASN A 55 17.87 11.35 21.96
C ASN A 55 17.59 9.86 21.70
N HIS A 56 17.23 9.07 22.72
CA HIS A 56 16.87 7.65 22.53
C HIS A 56 15.53 7.48 21.81
N VAL A 57 14.52 8.28 22.17
CA VAL A 57 13.20 8.23 21.51
C VAL A 57 13.30 8.58 20.03
N GLY A 58 14.14 9.56 19.69
CA GLY A 58 14.35 10.05 18.32
C GLY A 58 14.86 9.01 17.34
N GLU A 59 15.39 7.87 17.82
CA GLU A 59 15.85 6.76 16.98
C GLU A 59 14.67 5.98 16.35
N SER A 60 13.46 6.09 16.90
CA SER A 60 12.31 5.28 16.50
C SER A 60 11.44 5.85 15.37
N ASN A 61 11.55 7.13 15.00
CA ASN A 61 10.69 7.82 14.00
C ASN A 61 9.15 7.74 14.22
N TYR A 62 8.65 7.04 15.26
CA TYR A 62 7.20 6.80 15.45
C TYR A 62 6.52 7.81 16.38
N LEU A 63 7.29 8.62 17.12
CA LEU A 63 6.76 9.55 18.11
C LEU A 63 7.21 10.99 17.80
N PRO A 64 6.28 11.94 17.60
CA PRO A 64 6.61 13.35 17.41
C PRO A 64 6.92 14.03 18.75
N LEU A 65 7.78 13.42 19.57
CA LEU A 65 8.25 14.03 20.82
C LEU A 65 9.42 14.96 20.50
N SER A 66 9.32 16.19 20.97
CA SER A 66 10.36 17.20 20.79
C SER A 66 10.59 17.99 22.07
N ASN A 67 11.71 18.71 22.08
CA ASN A 67 12.05 19.56 23.19
C ASN A 67 10.99 20.65 23.47
N ASP A 68 10.36 21.17 22.41
CA ASP A 68 9.33 22.21 22.51
C ASP A 68 8.11 21.76 23.32
N ILE A 69 7.75 20.47 23.24
CA ILE A 69 6.63 19.91 24.00
C ILE A 69 6.98 19.82 25.49
N LEU A 70 8.25 19.58 25.81
CA LEU A 70 8.71 19.30 27.18
C LEU A 70 9.35 20.51 27.87
N ILE A 71 9.37 21.68 27.23
CA ILE A 71 10.05 22.89 27.72
C ILE A 71 9.60 23.30 29.13
N HIS A 72 8.31 23.14 29.44
CA HIS A 72 7.77 23.46 30.76
C HIS A 72 8.26 22.50 31.85
N VAL A 73 8.56 21.25 31.50
CA VAL A 73 9.06 20.23 32.43
C VAL A 73 10.54 20.50 32.76
N GLN A 74 11.34 20.92 31.78
CA GLN A 74 12.77 21.23 31.97
C GLN A 74 13.04 22.29 33.04
N SER A 75 12.13 23.25 33.18
CA SER A 75 12.26 24.34 34.16
C SER A 75 11.97 23.92 35.60
N ARG A 76 11.49 22.70 35.84
CA ARG A 76 11.14 22.23 37.19
C ARG A 76 12.39 21.85 37.99
N LYS A 77 12.42 22.30 39.24
CA LYS A 77 13.44 21.89 40.20
C LYS A 77 13.07 20.52 40.78
N VAL A 78 13.74 19.48 40.30
CA VAL A 78 13.65 18.13 40.85
C VAL A 78 14.95 17.84 41.60
N SER A 79 14.85 17.49 42.88
CA SER A 79 16.00 17.15 43.73
C SER A 79 16.36 15.67 43.66
N ASP A 80 15.43 14.82 43.23
CA ASP A 80 15.60 13.37 43.14
C ASP A 80 15.14 12.88 41.75
N ILE A 81 16.12 12.75 40.84
CA ILE A 81 15.88 12.26 39.47
C ILE A 81 15.46 10.79 39.45
N ARG A 82 15.89 10.00 40.42
CA ARG A 82 15.50 8.59 40.50
C ARG A 82 14.02 8.48 40.81
N ASN A 83 13.57 9.19 41.84
CA ASN A 83 12.14 9.23 42.18
C ASN A 83 11.31 9.81 41.03
N PHE A 84 11.79 10.88 40.37
CA PHE A 84 11.14 11.41 39.18
C PHE A 84 11.02 10.38 38.05
N THR A 85 12.09 9.61 37.78
CA THR A 85 12.09 8.55 36.77
C THR A 85 11.06 7.47 37.10
N GLU A 86 11.04 7.01 38.36
CA GLU A 86 10.07 6.01 38.83
C GLU A 86 8.62 6.51 38.67
N MET A 87 8.36 7.78 39.02
CA MET A 87 7.05 8.40 38.81
C MET A 87 6.65 8.47 37.33
N VAL A 88 7.58 8.78 36.44
CA VAL A 88 7.31 8.81 34.99
C VAL A 88 7.02 7.40 34.46
N LEU A 89 7.76 6.39 34.91
CA LEU A 89 7.51 4.99 34.53
C LEU A 89 6.13 4.51 34.98
N ASP A 90 5.71 4.85 36.19
CA ASP A 90 4.39 4.46 36.68
C ASP A 90 3.27 5.22 35.94
N ALA A 91 3.43 6.51 35.70
CA ALA A 91 2.50 7.28 34.86
C ALA A 91 2.43 6.74 33.41
N LEU A 92 3.54 6.22 32.90
CA LEU A 92 3.60 5.62 31.57
C LEU A 92 2.76 4.33 31.49
N LYS A 93 2.85 3.45 32.51
CA LYS A 93 2.01 2.23 32.59
C LYS A 93 0.52 2.57 32.65
N ASP A 94 0.14 3.56 33.45
CA ASP A 94 -1.25 4.02 33.53
C ASP A 94 -1.72 4.56 32.17
N THR A 95 -0.86 5.32 31.49
CA THR A 95 -1.15 5.86 30.15
C THR A 95 -1.31 4.75 29.12
N GLU A 96 -0.49 3.69 29.16
CA GLU A 96 -0.63 2.53 28.26
C GLU A 96 -2.01 1.88 28.41
N SER A 97 -2.44 1.66 29.65
CA SER A 97 -3.75 1.09 29.96
C SER A 97 -4.90 1.96 29.43
N ILE A 98 -4.79 3.29 29.59
CA ILE A 98 -5.79 4.24 29.08
C ILE A 98 -5.85 4.20 27.55
N VAL A 99 -4.70 4.18 26.87
CA VAL A 99 -4.63 4.14 25.41
C VAL A 99 -5.23 2.83 24.87
N LEU A 100 -4.85 1.68 25.44
CA LEU A 100 -5.42 0.37 25.07
C LEU A 100 -6.94 0.33 25.24
N LYS A 101 -7.44 0.81 26.39
CA LYS A 101 -8.89 0.90 26.64
C LYS A 101 -9.60 1.83 25.67
N THR A 102 -8.94 2.92 25.27
CA THR A 102 -9.46 3.84 24.25
C THR A 102 -9.62 3.11 22.92
N PHE A 103 -8.62 2.37 22.44
CA PHE A 103 -8.73 1.58 21.22
C PHE A 103 -9.84 0.51 21.29
N GLN A 104 -10.02 -0.15 22.44
CA GLN A 104 -11.06 -1.16 22.63
C GLN A 104 -12.50 -0.58 22.62
N THR A 105 -12.66 0.66 23.09
CA THR A 105 -13.98 1.30 23.24
C THR A 105 -14.33 2.27 22.10
N THR A 106 -13.34 2.62 21.27
CA THR A 106 -13.51 3.54 20.14
C THR A 106 -14.20 2.81 18.98
N ILE A 107 -15.25 3.43 18.45
CA ILE A 107 -15.91 2.99 17.21
C ILE A 107 -15.65 4.02 16.12
N ALA A 108 -15.66 3.59 14.84
CA ALA A 108 -15.28 4.45 13.72
C ALA A 108 -16.05 5.78 13.66
N SER A 109 -17.31 5.79 14.10
CA SER A 109 -18.16 6.99 14.11
C SER A 109 -17.81 8.00 15.21
N THR A 110 -17.06 7.62 16.25
CA THR A 110 -16.67 8.52 17.35
C THR A 110 -15.28 9.11 17.16
N VAL A 111 -14.51 8.65 16.17
CA VAL A 111 -13.18 9.17 15.88
C VAL A 111 -13.31 10.52 15.20
N GLN A 112 -12.79 11.57 15.85
CA GLN A 112 -12.58 12.87 15.22
C GLN A 112 -11.20 12.87 14.57
N TRP A 113 -11.18 12.94 13.26
CA TRP A 113 -9.94 13.02 12.49
C TRP A 113 -9.58 14.49 12.27
N ASN A 114 -8.37 14.90 12.63
CA ASN A 114 -7.85 16.25 12.33
C ASN A 114 -7.84 16.51 10.82
N GLU A 115 -7.52 15.48 10.03
CA GLU A 115 -7.61 15.44 8.58
C GLU A 115 -8.21 14.10 8.16
N ASN A 116 -8.93 14.06 7.04
CA ASN A 116 -9.46 12.80 6.52
C ASN A 116 -8.30 11.79 6.35
N PRO A 117 -8.30 10.64 7.05
CA PRO A 117 -7.20 9.68 6.96
C PRO A 117 -7.26 8.87 5.67
N ILE A 118 -8.41 8.88 4.98
CA ILE A 118 -8.65 8.05 3.80
C ILE A 118 -7.59 8.30 2.72
N PRO A 119 -7.26 9.53 2.27
CA PRO A 119 -6.19 9.75 1.30
C PRO A 119 -4.84 9.14 1.71
N GLN A 120 -4.44 9.28 2.98
CA GLN A 120 -3.16 8.73 3.47
C GLN A 120 -3.18 7.20 3.48
N ILE A 121 -4.30 6.60 3.91
CA ILE A 121 -4.52 5.15 3.88
C ILE A 121 -4.55 4.65 2.43
N MET A 122 -5.25 5.35 1.53
CA MET A 122 -5.32 4.98 0.12
C MET A 122 -3.95 5.07 -0.55
N ASN A 123 -3.15 6.09 -0.26
CA ASN A 123 -1.77 6.19 -0.77
C ASN A 123 -0.91 5.01 -0.29
N ARG A 124 -1.05 4.60 0.98
CA ARG A 124 -0.37 3.41 1.51
C ARG A 124 -0.91 2.09 0.92
N LEU A 125 -2.20 2.02 0.61
CA LEU A 125 -2.83 0.83 0.02
C LEU A 125 -2.53 0.68 -1.47
N TRP A 126 -2.43 1.80 -2.19
CA TRP A 126 -2.22 1.81 -3.64
C TRP A 126 -0.75 1.57 -4.03
N GLY A 127 0.19 1.82 -3.13
CA GLY A 127 1.60 1.54 -3.36
C GLY A 127 2.11 2.26 -4.61
N CYS A 128 2.80 1.54 -5.49
CA CYS A 128 3.22 2.09 -6.76
C CYS A 128 2.02 2.41 -7.68
N GLU A 129 1.89 3.68 -8.08
CA GLU A 129 0.79 4.15 -8.93
C GLU A 129 0.96 3.82 -10.44
N ALA A 130 2.10 3.23 -10.82
CA ALA A 130 2.39 2.90 -12.20
C ALA A 130 1.39 1.87 -12.75
N LYS A 131 1.03 2.01 -14.04
CA LYS A 131 0.07 1.12 -14.73
C LYS A 131 0.68 0.59 -16.00
N CYS A 132 0.43 -0.69 -16.32
CA CYS A 132 0.94 -1.31 -17.53
C CYS A 132 0.49 -0.51 -18.75
N MET A 133 1.43 -0.15 -19.62
CA MET A 133 1.19 0.67 -20.80
C MET A 133 0.17 0.06 -21.78
N PHE A 134 -0.01 -1.26 -21.79
CA PHE A 134 -0.90 -1.91 -22.74
C PHE A 134 -2.30 -2.18 -22.19
N CYS A 135 -2.39 -2.66 -20.94
CA CYS A 135 -3.66 -3.08 -20.37
C CYS A 135 -4.15 -2.20 -19.20
N TYR A 136 -3.34 -1.26 -18.72
CA TYR A 136 -3.65 -0.40 -17.56
C TYR A 136 -3.84 -1.15 -16.23
N GLU A 137 -3.39 -2.40 -16.14
CA GLU A 137 -3.30 -3.09 -14.86
C GLU A 137 -2.28 -2.39 -13.95
N PRO A 138 -2.59 -2.17 -12.66
CA PRO A 138 -1.67 -1.53 -11.72
C PRO A 138 -0.40 -2.36 -11.46
N CYS A 139 0.65 -1.66 -11.03
CA CYS A 139 1.85 -2.26 -10.47
C CYS A 139 1.51 -3.06 -9.21
N LYS A 140 2.16 -4.20 -9.03
CA LYS A 140 1.97 -5.07 -7.86
C LYS A 140 2.76 -4.61 -6.63
N ASN A 141 3.74 -3.72 -6.80
CA ASN A 141 4.64 -3.32 -5.72
C ASN A 141 3.95 -2.33 -4.79
N THR A 142 4.00 -2.61 -3.49
CA THR A 142 3.40 -1.79 -2.44
C THR A 142 4.25 -0.59 -2.05
N ASP A 143 5.54 -0.60 -2.40
CA ASP A 143 6.46 0.52 -2.20
C ASP A 143 6.47 1.40 -3.46
N SER A 144 6.30 2.71 -3.32
CA SER A 144 6.35 3.66 -4.43
C SER A 144 7.76 3.81 -5.02
N ASP A 145 8.81 3.60 -4.21
CA ASP A 145 10.20 3.81 -4.60
C ASP A 145 10.90 2.52 -5.08
N HIS A 146 10.13 1.45 -5.31
CA HIS A 146 10.66 0.12 -5.64
C HIS A 146 11.62 0.10 -6.86
N ILE A 147 11.45 1.04 -7.81
CA ILE A 147 12.35 1.19 -8.96
C ILE A 147 13.77 1.57 -8.52
N THR A 148 13.90 2.49 -7.56
CA THR A 148 15.20 2.92 -7.04
C THR A 148 15.95 1.80 -6.30
N LEU A 149 15.18 0.82 -5.79
CA LEU A 149 15.68 -0.40 -5.15
C LEU A 149 16.01 -1.51 -6.16
N GLY A 150 15.86 -1.26 -7.46
CA GLY A 150 16.20 -2.19 -8.53
C GLY A 150 15.12 -3.21 -8.89
N PHE A 151 13.89 -3.04 -8.40
CA PHE A 151 12.76 -3.91 -8.76
C PHE A 151 11.92 -3.27 -9.87
N PRO A 152 11.70 -3.93 -11.02
CA PRO A 152 10.91 -3.36 -12.12
C PRO A 152 9.42 -3.29 -11.78
N HIS A 153 8.67 -2.50 -12.55
CA HIS A 153 7.22 -2.54 -12.55
C HIS A 153 6.74 -3.87 -13.12
N GLN A 154 5.84 -4.52 -12.38
CA GLN A 154 5.22 -5.79 -12.75
C GLN A 154 3.75 -5.78 -12.32
N CYS A 155 2.91 -6.57 -12.99
CA CYS A 155 1.51 -6.76 -12.60
C CYS A 155 1.31 -8.16 -12.01
N ILE A 156 0.33 -8.33 -11.13
CA ILE A 156 -0.07 -9.65 -10.59
C ILE A 156 -0.62 -10.54 -11.71
N GLN A 157 -1.43 -9.94 -12.57
CA GLN A 157 -2.01 -10.54 -13.76
C GLN A 157 -2.04 -9.47 -14.85
N HIS A 158 -2.36 -9.84 -16.09
CA HIS A 158 -2.70 -8.85 -17.10
C HIS A 158 -4.16 -9.01 -17.49
N ARG A 159 -4.69 -8.01 -18.21
CA ARG A 159 -6.06 -8.03 -18.73
C ARG A 159 -6.10 -7.77 -20.24
N PRO A 160 -7.20 -8.13 -20.92
CA PRO A 160 -7.41 -7.82 -22.32
C PRO A 160 -7.21 -6.33 -22.62
N MET A 161 -6.41 -6.02 -23.64
CA MET A 161 -6.05 -4.64 -23.96
C MET A 161 -7.25 -3.81 -24.41
N GLY A 162 -8.29 -4.44 -24.95
CA GLY A 162 -9.54 -3.77 -25.30
C GLY A 162 -10.21 -3.08 -24.11
N ILE A 163 -10.02 -3.57 -22.88
CA ILE A 163 -10.55 -2.92 -21.67
C ILE A 163 -9.94 -1.53 -21.46
N ARG A 164 -8.72 -1.29 -21.95
CA ARG A 164 -8.06 0.03 -21.95
C ARG A 164 -8.48 0.90 -23.15
N GLY A 165 -9.19 0.33 -24.13
CA GLY A 165 -9.54 1.02 -25.37
C GLY A 165 -8.65 0.65 -26.56
N PHE A 166 -8.12 -0.57 -26.63
CA PHE A 166 -7.45 -1.07 -27.85
C PHE A 166 -8.43 -1.82 -28.77
N ALA A 167 -8.38 -1.50 -30.06
CA ALA A 167 -9.13 -2.19 -31.11
C ALA A 167 -8.22 -2.66 -32.24
N TRP A 168 -8.65 -3.71 -32.95
CA TRP A 168 -7.96 -4.21 -34.13
C TRP A 168 -8.04 -3.19 -35.27
N ALA A 169 -6.88 -2.75 -35.76
CA ALA A 169 -6.81 -1.83 -36.88
C ALA A 169 -7.53 -2.40 -38.11
N GLY A 170 -8.34 -1.56 -38.76
CA GLY A 170 -9.10 -1.90 -39.96
C GLY A 170 -10.43 -2.61 -39.71
N THR A 171 -10.67 -3.15 -38.51
CA THR A 171 -11.97 -3.76 -38.17
C THR A 171 -12.71 -3.01 -37.06
N ASP A 172 -11.98 -2.27 -36.23
CA ASP A 172 -12.45 -1.58 -35.03
C ASP A 172 -13.07 -2.53 -33.99
N LYS A 173 -12.75 -3.84 -34.08
CA LYS A 173 -13.18 -4.82 -33.08
C LYS A 173 -12.35 -4.69 -31.81
N PHE A 174 -13.02 -4.75 -30.66
CA PHE A 174 -12.40 -4.84 -29.34
C PHE A 174 -11.32 -5.94 -29.29
N ILE A 175 -10.13 -5.63 -28.78
CA ILE A 175 -9.05 -6.62 -28.64
C ILE A 175 -9.23 -7.43 -27.34
N VAL A 176 -9.39 -8.74 -27.48
CA VAL A 176 -9.43 -9.69 -26.34
C VAL A 176 -8.06 -10.18 -25.91
N ASP A 177 -7.01 -9.91 -26.71
CA ASP A 177 -5.66 -10.33 -26.38
C ASP A 177 -5.12 -9.64 -25.13
N PHE A 178 -4.41 -10.42 -24.32
CA PHE A 178 -3.65 -9.93 -23.19
C PHE A 178 -2.28 -9.44 -23.66
N CYS A 179 -1.70 -8.47 -22.96
CA CYS A 179 -0.41 -7.89 -23.37
C CYS A 179 0.77 -8.85 -23.17
N ASN A 180 0.77 -9.68 -22.13
CA ASN A 180 1.76 -10.73 -21.92
C ASN A 180 1.73 -11.79 -23.04
N TYR A 181 0.54 -12.14 -23.53
CA TYR A 181 0.41 -12.99 -24.71
C TYR A 181 0.91 -12.26 -25.97
N SER A 182 0.51 -11.01 -26.18
CA SER A 182 0.92 -10.24 -27.37
C SER A 182 2.44 -10.08 -27.47
N ILE A 183 3.13 -9.88 -26.33
CA ILE A 183 4.59 -9.85 -26.21
C ILE A 183 5.25 -11.18 -26.58
N SER A 184 4.56 -12.31 -26.41
CA SER A 184 5.08 -13.63 -26.82
C SER A 184 4.95 -13.91 -28.32
N THR A 185 4.45 -12.97 -29.11
CA THR A 185 4.14 -13.14 -30.54
C THR A 185 4.76 -12.03 -31.40
N GLU A 186 4.64 -12.16 -32.72
CA GLU A 186 5.02 -11.12 -33.70
C GLU A 186 3.93 -10.04 -33.86
N LYS A 187 2.99 -9.92 -32.93
CA LYS A 187 1.96 -8.89 -32.98
C LYS A 187 2.58 -7.50 -32.83
N THR A 188 1.95 -6.54 -33.49
CA THR A 188 2.35 -5.13 -33.49
C THR A 188 1.22 -4.26 -32.95
N TYR A 189 1.58 -3.08 -32.45
CA TYR A 189 0.67 -2.02 -32.05
C TYR A 189 1.05 -0.71 -32.71
N LYS A 190 0.05 0.17 -32.85
CA LYS A 190 0.24 1.54 -33.29
C LYS A 190 0.89 2.35 -32.17
N TRP A 191 1.97 3.03 -32.50
CA TRP A 191 2.68 3.96 -31.65
C TRP A 191 2.76 5.32 -32.33
N HIS A 192 2.53 6.39 -31.58
CA HIS A 192 2.68 7.74 -32.09
C HIS A 192 4.08 8.26 -31.75
N GLU A 193 4.93 8.34 -32.76
CA GLU A 193 6.26 8.94 -32.68
C GLU A 193 6.10 10.46 -32.87
N ASN A 194 5.48 11.09 -31.86
CA ASN A 194 4.90 12.46 -31.83
C ASN A 194 3.46 12.54 -32.40
N ASP A 195 2.82 13.70 -32.26
CA ASP A 195 1.42 13.95 -32.65
C ASP A 195 1.16 13.82 -34.17
N GLU A 196 2.20 13.63 -34.98
CA GLU A 196 2.11 13.69 -36.44
C GLU A 196 2.37 12.35 -37.15
N LYS A 197 3.00 11.36 -36.50
CA LYS A 197 3.46 10.13 -37.17
C LYS A 197 3.08 8.86 -36.42
N GLU A 198 2.18 8.10 -37.03
CA GLU A 198 1.83 6.76 -36.59
C GLU A 198 2.82 5.73 -37.16
N VAL A 199 3.41 4.91 -36.29
CA VAL A 199 4.32 3.82 -36.66
C VAL A 199 3.90 2.52 -35.98
N TRP A 200 4.13 1.40 -36.64
CA TRP A 200 3.89 0.08 -36.06
C TRP A 200 5.13 -0.41 -35.30
N LYS A 201 4.94 -0.83 -34.05
CA LYS A 201 5.99 -1.40 -33.21
C LYS A 201 5.59 -2.80 -32.73
N TYR A 202 6.56 -3.69 -32.59
CA TYR A 202 6.31 -5.01 -32.02
C TYR A 202 6.06 -4.91 -30.51
N TYR A 203 5.09 -5.68 -30.00
CA TYR A 203 4.83 -5.73 -28.55
C TYR A 203 6.07 -6.19 -27.77
N LYS A 204 6.78 -7.21 -28.26
CA LYS A 204 7.99 -7.74 -27.62
C LYS A 204 9.12 -6.72 -27.45
N ASP A 205 9.10 -5.64 -28.22
CA ASP A 205 10.11 -4.58 -28.19
C ASP A 205 9.77 -3.45 -27.19
N TYR A 206 8.75 -3.61 -26.34
CA TYR A 206 8.27 -2.56 -25.43
C TYR A 206 9.37 -1.99 -24.51
N LYS A 207 10.37 -2.79 -24.11
CA LYS A 207 11.48 -2.34 -23.25
C LYS A 207 12.30 -1.20 -23.84
N LYS A 208 12.28 -1.01 -25.17
CA LYS A 208 12.92 0.15 -25.82
C LYS A 208 12.26 1.48 -25.44
N LEU A 209 10.98 1.46 -25.07
CA LEU A 209 10.19 2.63 -24.68
C LEU A 209 9.91 2.68 -23.18
N TYR A 210 9.84 1.50 -22.54
CA TYR A 210 9.47 1.34 -21.15
C TYR A 210 10.47 0.40 -20.45
N PRO A 211 11.71 0.87 -20.21
CA PRO A 211 12.77 0.03 -19.68
C PRO A 211 12.50 -0.46 -18.25
N ASP A 212 11.74 0.30 -17.47
CA ASP A 212 11.41 0.01 -16.07
C ASP A 212 10.31 -1.04 -15.91
N TRP A 213 9.72 -1.52 -17.00
CA TRP A 213 8.68 -2.54 -16.99
C TRP A 213 9.23 -3.92 -17.30
N ASP A 214 8.73 -4.92 -16.57
CA ASP A 214 8.99 -6.33 -16.84
C ASP A 214 7.70 -7.12 -16.95
N ILE A 215 7.19 -7.20 -18.18
CA ILE A 215 6.04 -8.02 -18.54
C ILE A 215 6.54 -9.41 -18.94
N LEU A 216 6.24 -10.40 -18.09
CA LEU A 216 6.58 -11.80 -18.34
C LEU A 216 5.69 -12.36 -19.46
N PRO A 217 6.26 -12.86 -20.57
CA PRO A 217 5.49 -13.51 -21.62
C PRO A 217 4.78 -14.75 -21.09
N SER A 218 3.49 -14.90 -21.38
CA SER A 218 2.73 -16.08 -21.00
C SER A 218 1.57 -16.32 -21.96
N SER A 219 1.28 -17.59 -22.22
CA SER A 219 0.04 -18.04 -22.86
C SER A 219 -1.08 -18.27 -21.86
N ASP A 220 -0.77 -18.28 -20.56
CA ASP A 220 -1.77 -18.36 -19.50
C ASP A 220 -2.40 -16.99 -19.27
N VAL A 221 -3.73 -17.01 -19.21
CA VAL A 221 -4.57 -15.83 -19.30
C VAL A 221 -5.64 -15.93 -18.22
N SER A 222 -5.86 -14.82 -17.53
CA SER A 222 -6.69 -14.80 -16.32
C SER A 222 -8.13 -15.21 -16.61
N LYS A 223 -8.58 -16.31 -15.99
CA LYS A 223 -9.97 -16.79 -16.07
C LYS A 223 -10.97 -15.73 -15.61
N TYR A 224 -10.58 -14.91 -14.62
CA TYR A 224 -11.38 -13.76 -14.21
C TYR A 224 -11.61 -12.80 -15.37
N TRP A 225 -10.55 -12.36 -16.04
CA TRP A 225 -10.68 -11.43 -17.15
C TRP A 225 -11.38 -12.03 -18.38
N MET A 226 -11.23 -13.33 -18.63
CA MET A 226 -12.03 -14.02 -19.65
C MET A 226 -13.53 -13.93 -19.36
N TRP A 227 -13.93 -14.24 -18.12
CA TRP A 227 -15.32 -14.17 -17.70
C TRP A 227 -15.87 -12.73 -17.76
N VAL A 228 -15.07 -11.75 -17.33
CA VAL A 228 -15.42 -10.32 -17.40
C VAL A 228 -15.68 -9.90 -18.85
N VAL A 229 -14.83 -10.28 -19.79
CA VAL A 229 -15.03 -9.93 -21.20
C VAL A 229 -16.25 -10.63 -21.79
N CYS A 230 -16.45 -11.93 -21.54
CA CYS A 230 -17.68 -12.62 -21.97
C CYS A 230 -18.94 -11.93 -21.46
N LYS A 231 -18.92 -11.47 -20.21
CA LYS A 231 -20.09 -10.87 -19.58
C LYS A 231 -20.34 -9.42 -20.00
N TYR A 232 -19.28 -8.62 -20.14
CA TYR A 232 -19.38 -7.16 -20.28
C TYR A 232 -18.81 -6.61 -21.60
N GLN A 233 -18.63 -7.47 -22.61
CA GLN A 233 -18.08 -7.05 -23.92
C GLN A 233 -18.88 -5.93 -24.59
N GLN A 234 -20.20 -5.89 -24.40
CA GLN A 234 -21.05 -4.87 -25.01
C GLN A 234 -20.77 -3.51 -24.38
N GLU A 235 -20.70 -3.46 -23.05
CA GLU A 235 -20.41 -2.25 -22.29
C GLU A 235 -19.02 -1.69 -22.64
N PHE A 236 -18.01 -2.56 -22.81
CA PHE A 236 -16.70 -2.12 -23.26
C PHE A 236 -16.69 -1.65 -24.72
N ALA A 237 -17.42 -2.34 -25.61
CA ALA A 237 -17.53 -1.94 -27.00
C ALA A 237 -18.21 -0.57 -27.11
N ASP A 238 -19.31 -0.36 -26.39
CA ASP A 238 -20.06 0.90 -26.37
C ASP A 238 -19.25 2.05 -25.77
N LEU A 239 -18.50 1.80 -24.69
CA LEU A 239 -17.67 2.82 -24.02
C LEU A 239 -16.65 3.46 -24.97
N TYR A 240 -16.09 2.69 -25.90
CA TYR A 240 -15.06 3.14 -26.83
C TYR A 240 -15.56 3.29 -28.28
N GLY A 241 -16.83 3.01 -28.56
CA GLY A 241 -17.38 3.01 -29.91
C GLY A 241 -16.81 1.90 -30.81
N PHE A 242 -16.38 0.79 -30.23
CA PHE A 242 -15.82 -0.36 -30.95
C PHE A 242 -16.89 -1.35 -31.38
N LYS A 243 -16.53 -2.22 -32.32
CA LYS A 243 -17.34 -3.40 -32.66
C LYS A 243 -17.07 -4.51 -31.64
N LEU A 244 -18.08 -5.38 -31.49
CA LEU A 244 -17.98 -6.55 -30.63
C LEU A 244 -16.76 -7.43 -30.99
N PRO A 245 -16.08 -7.99 -29.98
CA PRO A 245 -14.94 -8.85 -30.21
C PRO A 245 -15.32 -10.24 -30.71
N ASP A 246 -14.35 -10.91 -31.33
CA ASP A 246 -14.40 -12.35 -31.57
C ASP A 246 -13.85 -13.10 -30.33
N ILE A 247 -14.75 -13.51 -29.43
CA ILE A 247 -14.36 -14.20 -28.19
C ILE A 247 -14.19 -15.71 -28.44
N PRO A 248 -13.06 -16.32 -28.03
CA PRO A 248 -12.87 -17.78 -28.11
C PRO A 248 -13.98 -18.56 -27.39
N VAL A 249 -14.53 -19.60 -28.03
CA VAL A 249 -15.67 -20.38 -27.52
C VAL A 249 -15.45 -20.89 -26.09
N HIS A 250 -14.23 -21.32 -25.75
CA HIS A 250 -13.91 -21.87 -24.44
C HIS A 250 -14.02 -20.84 -23.29
N TRP A 251 -13.95 -19.53 -23.57
CA TRP A 251 -14.12 -18.49 -22.53
C TRP A 251 -15.54 -18.48 -21.98
N TRP A 252 -16.52 -18.74 -22.84
CA TRP A 252 -17.94 -18.80 -22.46
C TRP A 252 -18.26 -19.96 -21.49
N ASN A 253 -17.37 -20.95 -21.36
CA ASN A 253 -17.53 -22.06 -20.43
C ASN A 253 -17.00 -21.76 -19.02
N ILE A 254 -16.41 -20.58 -18.80
CA ILE A 254 -15.90 -20.17 -17.50
C ILE A 254 -17.07 -19.64 -16.68
N THR A 255 -17.29 -20.24 -15.51
CA THR A 255 -18.34 -19.78 -14.58
C THR A 255 -17.82 -18.64 -13.71
N LYS A 256 -18.75 -17.88 -13.11
CA LYS A 256 -18.39 -16.79 -12.19
C LYS A 256 -17.61 -17.31 -10.99
N GLU A 257 -17.92 -18.51 -10.51
CA GLU A 257 -17.26 -19.16 -9.37
C GLU A 257 -15.81 -19.47 -9.71
N LYS A 258 -15.55 -20.07 -10.88
CA LYS A 258 -14.18 -20.32 -11.37
C LYS A 258 -13.38 -19.04 -11.60
N ALA A 259 -14.05 -17.98 -12.06
CA ALA A 259 -13.46 -16.67 -12.23
C ALA A 259 -13.02 -16.08 -10.86
N ILE A 260 -13.87 -16.12 -9.85
CA ILE A 260 -13.54 -15.65 -8.49
C ILE A 260 -12.42 -16.50 -7.87
N GLU A 261 -12.51 -17.83 -7.98
CA GLU A 261 -11.49 -18.75 -7.47
C GLU A 261 -10.11 -18.47 -8.07
N SER A 262 -10.06 -18.14 -9.38
CA SER A 262 -8.81 -17.80 -10.04
C SER A 262 -8.11 -16.58 -9.41
N ILE A 263 -8.85 -15.56 -8.97
CA ILE A 263 -8.27 -14.38 -8.31
C ILE A 263 -7.67 -14.77 -6.95
N SER A 264 -8.38 -15.58 -6.17
CA SER A 264 -7.93 -16.01 -4.84
C SER A 264 -6.64 -16.82 -4.91
N SER A 265 -6.44 -17.59 -5.98
CA SER A 265 -5.21 -18.34 -6.21
C SER A 265 -4.02 -17.46 -6.61
N THR A 266 -4.25 -16.30 -7.23
CA THR A 266 -3.17 -15.37 -7.64
C THR A 266 -2.67 -14.48 -6.49
N SER A 267 -3.41 -14.40 -5.38
CA SER A 267 -3.02 -13.59 -4.20
C SER A 267 -2.08 -14.32 -3.22
N GLN A 268 -1.67 -15.56 -3.55
CA GLN A 268 -0.84 -16.42 -2.69
C GLN A 268 0.60 -16.59 -3.19
N THR A 269 0.99 -15.89 -4.26
CA THR A 269 2.33 -15.91 -4.88
C THR A 269 2.96 -14.53 -4.83
#